data_AF-A0A653DBW3-F1
#
_entry.id   AF-A0A653DBW3-F1
#
_cell.length_a   1.000
_cell.length_b   1.000
_cell.length_c   1.000
_cell.angle_alpha   90.00
_cell.angle_beta   90.00
_cell.angle_gamma   90.00
#
_symmetry.space_group_name_H-M   'P 1'
#
loop_
_entity.id
_entity.type
_entity.pdbx_description
1 polymer ?
#
loop_
_entity_poly.entity_id
_entity_poly.type
_entity_poly.pdbx_seq_one_letter_code
_entity_poly.pdbx_strand_id
1 'polypeptide(L)'
;MVFGNYTPLFHIPEENHDKDPINVHCGGEILHHFQEQWENIHQLNEENAKKANMLADDIQKLASKIDSSKKNIILITNMISKLSSDISDGLECVKRLYSTTETIESKLIDLENLIDEVEFKKLKEQHCFHLEQYEKKKKDAFETTKCALQENHQKKVADYEASKKLLMEERQKVFQDAFKLDLELYKTSGTMPDHKQISPNGALLEEIQLDVDQNELSKFFDDTNEST
;
A
#
# COMPACT_ATOMS: atom_id res chain seq x y z
N MET A 1 -63.52 56.02 64.46
CA MET A 1 -64.91 55.80 64.94
C MET A 1 -65.33 54.39 64.55
N VAL A 2 -65.24 53.43 65.48
CA VAL A 2 -66.30 52.46 65.80
C VAL A 2 -65.95 52.03 67.23
N PHE A 3 -66.59 52.67 68.22
CA PHE A 3 -66.46 52.26 69.61
C PHE A 3 -67.27 50.97 69.76
N GLY A 4 -66.58 49.86 70.00
CA GLY A 4 -67.22 48.58 70.30
C GLY A 4 -67.99 48.70 71.62
N ASN A 5 -69.30 48.45 71.55
CA ASN A 5 -70.17 48.44 72.71
C ASN A 5 -69.68 47.39 73.72
N TYR A 6 -69.14 47.86 74.85
CA TYR A 6 -68.80 47.02 75.98
C TYR A 6 -70.11 46.62 76.67
N THR A 7 -70.59 45.40 76.41
CA THR A 7 -71.58 44.75 77.25
C THR A 7 -70.87 44.20 78.49
N PRO A 8 -71.22 44.66 79.71
CA PRO A 8 -70.66 44.08 80.92
C PRO A 8 -71.15 42.62 81.06
N LEU A 9 -70.27 41.70 81.45
CA LEU A 9 -70.58 40.28 81.63
C LEU A 9 -71.57 40.01 82.79
N PHE A 10 -71.88 41.02 83.60
CA PHE A 10 -72.80 40.91 84.73
C PHE A 10 -73.90 41.97 84.60
N HIS A 11 -75.11 41.49 84.27
CA HIS A 11 -76.35 42.26 84.41
C HIS A 11 -76.75 42.25 85.88
N ILE A 12 -76.84 43.42 86.51
CA ILE A 12 -77.34 43.57 87.88
C ILE A 12 -78.75 44.16 87.77
N PRO A 13 -79.83 43.37 88.01
CA PRO A 13 -81.18 43.91 88.11
C PRO A 13 -81.43 44.45 89.53
N GLU A 14 -82.09 45.60 89.60
CA GLU A 14 -82.51 46.25 90.84
C GLU A 14 -83.62 45.46 91.57
N GLU A 15 -83.36 45.26 92.87
CA GLU A 15 -84.19 44.86 94.01
C GLU A 15 -85.65 44.39 93.82
N ASN A 16 -85.87 43.10 94.09
CA ASN A 16 -86.99 42.62 94.90
C ASN A 16 -86.42 41.71 96.00
N HIS A 17 -86.45 42.18 97.25
CA HIS A 17 -86.00 41.43 98.42
C HIS A 17 -87.03 40.34 98.78
N ASP A 18 -86.90 39.17 98.15
CA ASP A 18 -87.17 37.90 98.82
C ASP A 18 -85.81 37.23 99.05
N LYS A 19 -85.59 36.71 100.27
CA LYS A 19 -84.25 36.28 100.73
C LYS A 19 -83.83 34.98 100.05
N ASP A 20 -83.32 35.07 98.84
CA ASP A 20 -82.48 34.02 98.29
C ASP A 20 -81.21 33.92 99.13
N PRO A 21 -80.83 32.71 99.60
CA PRO A 21 -79.66 32.55 100.45
C PRO A 21 -78.44 32.99 99.64
N ILE A 22 -77.73 34.01 100.14
CA ILE A 22 -76.43 34.45 99.60
C ILE A 22 -75.57 33.19 99.50
N ASN A 23 -75.32 32.70 98.28
CA ASN A 23 -74.56 31.49 98.05
C ASN A 23 -73.09 31.80 98.36
N VAL A 24 -72.69 31.53 99.61
CA VAL A 24 -71.32 31.73 100.13
C VAL A 24 -70.29 30.89 99.35
N HIS A 25 -70.73 29.90 98.57
CA HIS A 25 -69.88 29.02 97.77
C HIS A 25 -69.71 29.46 96.31
N CYS A 26 -70.41 30.52 95.85
CA CYS A 26 -70.37 30.99 94.47
C CYS A 26 -68.95 31.39 94.00
N GLY A 27 -68.13 31.95 94.90
CA GLY A 27 -66.71 32.23 94.61
C GLY A 27 -65.84 30.97 94.46
N GLY A 28 -66.20 29.88 95.16
CA GLY A 28 -65.52 28.60 95.07
C GLY A 28 -65.83 27.84 93.77
N GLU A 29 -67.09 27.89 93.32
CA GLU A 29 -67.52 27.29 92.05
C GLU A 29 -66.86 27.97 90.85
N ILE A 30 -66.79 29.30 90.84
CA ILE A 30 -66.10 30.07 89.79
C ILE A 30 -64.61 29.74 89.76
N LEU A 31 -63.96 29.68 90.93
CA LEU A 31 -62.54 29.32 91.02
C LEU A 31 -62.30 27.89 90.53
N HIS A 32 -63.15 26.94 90.91
CA HIS A 32 -63.06 25.56 90.46
C HIS A 32 -63.22 25.44 88.94
N HIS A 33 -64.17 26.16 88.35
CA HIS A 33 -64.36 26.21 86.90
C HIS A 33 -63.13 26.74 86.16
N PHE A 34 -62.52 27.82 86.63
CA PHE A 34 -61.29 28.34 86.02
C PHE A 34 -60.10 27.42 86.25
N GLN A 35 -60.02 26.73 87.40
CA GLN A 35 -58.99 25.74 87.66
C GLN A 35 -59.10 24.54 86.71
N GLU A 36 -60.32 24.03 86.48
CA GLU A 36 -60.59 22.92 85.55
C GLU A 36 -60.28 23.33 84.10
N GLN A 37 -60.70 24.54 83.68
CA GLN A 37 -60.34 25.06 82.35
C GLN A 37 -58.83 25.21 82.18
N TRP A 38 -58.14 25.72 83.21
CA TRP A 38 -56.69 25.88 83.18
C TRP A 38 -55.98 24.53 83.10
N GLU A 39 -56.42 23.54 83.88
CA GLU A 39 -55.89 22.17 83.85
C GLU A 39 -56.08 21.52 82.48
N ASN A 40 -57.27 21.66 81.89
CA ASN A 40 -57.55 21.17 80.54
C ASN A 40 -56.63 21.82 79.49
N ILE A 41 -56.50 23.15 79.51
CA ILE A 41 -55.61 23.88 78.61
C ILE A 41 -54.15 23.43 78.80
N HIS A 42 -53.72 23.22 80.05
CA HIS A 42 -52.37 22.76 80.34
C HIS A 42 -52.10 21.37 79.77
N GLN A 43 -53.03 20.44 79.96
CA GLN A 43 -52.94 19.08 79.42
C GLN A 43 -52.90 19.07 77.88
N LEU A 44 -53.79 19.83 77.24
CA LEU A 44 -53.79 19.96 75.77
C LEU A 44 -52.48 20.57 75.25
N ASN A 45 -51.93 21.55 75.95
CA ASN A 45 -50.67 22.17 75.56
C ASN A 45 -49.49 21.20 75.72
N GLU A 46 -49.46 20.38 76.78
CA GLU A 46 -48.44 19.36 76.98
C GLU A 46 -48.51 18.26 75.91
N GLU A 47 -49.72 17.79 75.56
CA GLU A 47 -49.91 16.84 74.46
C GLU A 47 -49.48 17.42 73.11
N ASN A 48 -49.82 18.70 72.85
CA ASN A 48 -49.42 19.38 71.63
C ASN A 48 -47.88 19.53 71.56
N ALA A 49 -47.23 19.88 72.67
CA ALA A 49 -45.77 19.96 72.74
C ALA A 49 -45.11 18.59 72.47
N LYS A 50 -45.67 17.50 73.03
CA LYS A 50 -45.18 16.13 72.76
C LYS A 50 -45.33 15.77 71.29
N LYS A 51 -46.50 16.02 70.69
CA LYS A 51 -46.76 15.76 69.26
C LYS A 51 -45.85 16.60 68.36
N ALA A 52 -45.62 17.87 68.70
CA ALA A 52 -44.71 18.75 67.97
C ALA A 52 -43.25 18.26 68.03
N ASN A 53 -42.79 17.78 69.19
CA ASN A 53 -41.45 17.21 69.33
C ASN A 53 -41.29 15.91 68.51
N MET A 54 -42.27 15.00 68.57
CA MET A 54 -42.25 13.78 67.74
C MET A 54 -42.20 14.10 66.25
N LEU A 55 -43.00 15.08 65.81
CA LEU A 55 -42.99 15.53 64.42
C LEU A 55 -41.65 16.15 64.02
N ALA A 56 -41.03 16.93 64.91
CA ALA A 56 -39.71 17.51 64.66
C ALA A 56 -38.64 16.42 64.48
N ASP A 57 -38.66 15.37 65.30
CA ASP A 57 -37.74 14.23 65.18
C ASP A 57 -37.91 13.51 63.84
N ASP A 58 -39.15 13.28 63.41
CA ASP A 58 -39.43 12.61 62.13
C ASP A 58 -39.02 13.47 60.93
N ILE A 59 -39.24 14.78 60.99
CA ILE A 59 -38.75 15.74 59.98
C ILE A 59 -37.22 15.70 59.92
N GLN A 60 -36.54 15.69 61.07
CA GLN A 60 -35.07 15.65 61.11
C GLN A 60 -34.53 14.34 60.52
N LYS A 61 -35.14 13.19 60.84
CA LYS A 61 -34.79 11.90 60.25
C LYS A 61 -34.98 11.92 58.74
N LEU A 62 -36.11 12.44 58.26
CA LEU A 62 -36.39 12.53 56.83
C LEU A 62 -35.40 13.45 56.11
N ALA A 63 -35.10 14.62 56.68
CA ALA A 63 -34.12 15.56 56.14
C ALA A 63 -32.73 14.91 56.01
N SER A 64 -32.27 14.21 57.05
CA SER A 64 -30.98 13.52 57.03
C SER A 64 -30.90 12.41 55.96
N LYS A 65 -32.01 11.68 55.75
CA LYS A 65 -32.12 10.66 54.69
C LYS A 65 -32.11 11.29 53.30
N ILE A 66 -32.81 12.41 53.11
CA ILE A 66 -32.81 13.16 51.84
C ILE A 66 -31.40 13.68 51.52
N ASP A 67 -30.70 14.26 52.51
CA ASP A 67 -29.33 14.74 52.32
C ASP A 67 -28.36 13.61 51.97
N SER A 68 -28.49 12.46 52.61
CA SER A 68 -27.69 11.28 52.30
C SER A 68 -27.97 10.77 50.89
N SER A 69 -29.25 10.70 50.51
CA SER A 69 -29.67 10.32 49.16
C SER A 69 -29.12 11.28 48.10
N LYS A 70 -29.20 12.59 48.35
CA LYS A 70 -28.65 13.63 47.47
C LYS A 70 -27.15 13.45 47.26
N LYS A 71 -26.38 13.20 48.32
CA LYS A 71 -24.93 12.93 48.22
C LYS A 71 -24.65 11.69 47.36
N ASN A 72 -25.41 10.61 47.56
CA ASN A 72 -25.27 9.39 46.77
C ASN A 72 -25.59 9.62 45.29
N ILE A 73 -26.65 10.37 44.99
CA ILE A 73 -27.02 10.72 43.60
C ILE A 73 -25.89 11.50 42.95
N ILE A 74 -25.34 12.53 43.61
CA ILE A 74 -24.22 13.32 43.08
C ILE A 74 -23.01 12.42 42.78
N LEU A 75 -22.67 11.51 43.69
CA LEU A 75 -21.55 10.59 43.51
C LEU A 75 -21.77 9.65 42.32
N ILE A 76 -22.96 9.06 42.20
CA ILE A 76 -23.34 8.20 41.08
C ILE A 76 -23.31 8.99 39.76
N THR A 77 -23.85 10.20 39.72
CA THR A 77 -23.82 11.07 38.54
C THR A 77 -22.39 11.36 38.09
N ASN A 78 -21.49 11.64 39.03
CA ASN A 78 -20.07 11.85 38.73
C ASN A 78 -19.36 10.59 38.22
N MET A 79 -19.73 9.41 38.74
CA MET A 79 -19.20 8.14 38.24
C MET A 79 -19.68 7.84 36.83
N ILE A 80 -20.97 8.08 36.54
CA ILE A 80 -21.55 7.89 35.21
C ILE A 80 -20.90 8.84 34.20
N SER A 81 -20.70 10.10 34.56
CA SER A 81 -20.04 11.07 33.67
C SER A 81 -18.60 10.67 33.36
N LYS A 82 -17.85 10.21 34.37
CA LYS A 82 -16.50 9.68 34.16
C LYS A 82 -16.50 8.45 33.25
N LEU A 83 -17.37 7.48 33.52
CA LEU A 83 -17.50 6.28 32.67
C LEU A 83 -17.84 6.66 31.23
N SER A 84 -18.71 7.64 31.02
CA SER A 84 -19.04 8.14 29.68
C SER A 84 -17.81 8.74 28.98
N SER A 85 -16.94 9.45 29.71
CA SER A 85 -15.68 9.96 29.17
C SER A 85 -14.74 8.81 28.81
N ASP A 86 -14.53 7.86 29.72
CA ASP A 86 -13.63 6.72 29.50
C ASP A 86 -14.07 5.86 28.30
N ILE A 87 -15.39 5.67 28.12
CA ILE A 87 -15.96 4.98 26.94
C ILE A 87 -15.70 5.78 25.66
N SER A 88 -15.86 7.11 25.70
CA SER A 88 -15.59 7.97 24.55
C SER A 88 -14.12 7.89 24.13
N ASP A 89 -13.21 7.96 25.09
CA ASP A 89 -11.76 7.87 24.87
C ASP A 89 -11.37 6.49 24.33
N GLY A 90 -11.97 5.42 24.87
CA GLY A 90 -11.80 4.06 24.37
C GLY A 90 -12.28 3.91 22.93
N LEU A 91 -13.42 4.50 22.58
CA LEU A 91 -13.97 4.49 21.23
C LEU A 91 -13.08 5.28 20.25
N GLU A 92 -12.51 6.40 20.67
CA GLU A 92 -11.53 7.14 19.88
C GLU A 92 -10.25 6.32 19.65
N CYS A 93 -9.75 5.64 20.68
CA CYS A 93 -8.60 4.73 20.54
C CYS A 93 -8.89 3.62 19.53
N VAL A 94 -10.07 3.02 19.58
CA VAL A 94 -10.50 1.99 18.62
C VAL A 94 -10.56 2.56 17.20
N LYS A 95 -11.16 3.74 17.00
CA LYS A 95 -11.17 4.41 15.68
C LYS A 95 -9.77 4.66 15.14
N ARG A 96 -8.85 5.14 15.98
CA ARG A 96 -7.46 5.35 15.59
C ARG A 96 -6.76 4.05 15.21
N LEU A 97 -7.03 2.96 15.93
CA LEU A 97 -6.51 1.64 15.58
C LEU A 97 -7.02 1.19 14.22
N TYR A 98 -8.33 1.29 13.95
CA TYR A 98 -8.88 0.96 12.63
C TYR A 98 -8.21 1.75 11.49
N SER A 99 -8.07 3.07 11.64
CA SER A 99 -7.41 3.91 10.64
C SER A 99 -5.93 3.54 10.44
N THR A 100 -5.22 3.20 11.52
CA THR A 100 -3.83 2.77 11.44
C THR A 100 -3.71 1.42 10.74
N THR A 101 -4.60 0.48 11.05
CA THR A 101 -4.65 -0.84 10.39
C THR A 101 -4.93 -0.70 8.91
N GLU A 102 -5.92 0.11 8.51
CA GLU A 102 -6.22 0.38 7.09
C GLU A 102 -5.01 0.99 6.35
N THR A 103 -4.29 1.89 7.01
CA THR A 103 -3.05 2.47 6.45
C THR A 103 -1.96 1.40 6.28
N ILE A 104 -1.80 0.50 7.25
CA ILE A 104 -0.84 -0.61 7.18
C ILE A 104 -1.23 -1.58 6.06
N GLU A 105 -2.49 -1.94 5.93
CA GLU A 105 -3.00 -2.80 4.86
C GLU A 105 -2.73 -2.19 3.49
N SER A 106 -3.01 -0.89 3.30
CA SER A 106 -2.66 -0.19 2.06
C SER A 106 -1.16 -0.22 1.77
N LYS A 107 -0.31 -0.02 2.79
CA LYS A 107 1.15 -0.06 2.64
C LYS A 107 1.68 -1.46 2.35
N LEU A 108 1.03 -2.50 2.85
CA LEU A 108 1.37 -3.89 2.52
C LEU A 108 1.05 -4.22 1.06
N ILE A 109 -0.09 -3.74 0.55
CA ILE A 109 -0.43 -3.88 -0.88
C ILE A 109 0.60 -3.14 -1.74
N ASP A 110 0.98 -1.91 -1.37
CA ASP A 110 2.04 -1.17 -2.06
C ASP A 110 3.36 -1.95 -2.09
N LEU A 111 3.72 -2.60 -0.98
CA LEU A 111 4.93 -3.40 -0.86
C LEU A 111 4.88 -4.66 -1.74
N GLU A 112 3.74 -5.36 -1.76
CA GLU A 112 3.53 -6.53 -2.62
C GLU A 112 3.70 -6.15 -4.10
N ASN A 113 3.06 -5.07 -4.53
CA ASN A 113 3.22 -4.54 -5.90
C ASN A 113 4.69 -4.22 -6.23
N LEU A 114 5.43 -3.65 -5.27
CA LEU A 114 6.86 -3.35 -5.46
C LEU A 114 7.70 -4.62 -5.58
N ILE A 115 7.40 -5.66 -4.79
CA ILE A 115 8.07 -6.96 -4.88
C ILE A 115 7.85 -7.56 -6.26
N ASP A 116 6.61 -7.60 -6.73
CA ASP A 116 6.27 -8.11 -8.06
C ASP A 116 7.00 -7.35 -9.17
N GLU A 117 7.09 -6.02 -9.07
CA GLU A 117 7.82 -5.20 -10.03
C GLU A 117 9.33 -5.52 -10.05
N VAL A 118 9.93 -5.72 -8.87
CA VAL A 118 11.34 -6.09 -8.74
C VAL A 118 11.60 -7.48 -9.31
N GLU A 119 10.74 -8.45 -9.02
CA GLU A 119 10.85 -9.81 -9.56
C GLU A 119 10.71 -9.82 -11.08
N PHE A 120 9.74 -9.07 -11.62
CA PHE A 120 9.56 -8.93 -13.06
C PHE A 120 10.77 -8.28 -13.74
N LYS A 121 11.32 -7.21 -13.16
CA LYS A 121 12.54 -6.57 -13.68
C LYS A 121 13.72 -7.54 -13.68
N LYS A 122 13.92 -8.28 -12.59
CA LYS A 122 14.99 -9.28 -12.49
C LYS A 122 14.84 -10.38 -13.54
N LEU A 123 13.63 -10.88 -13.76
CA LEU A 123 13.35 -11.88 -14.79
C LEU A 123 13.66 -11.33 -16.19
N LYS A 124 13.23 -10.10 -16.48
CA LYS A 124 13.53 -9.42 -17.74
C LYS A 124 15.03 -9.25 -17.97
N GLU A 125 15.76 -8.78 -16.96
CA GLU A 125 17.23 -8.64 -17.01
C GLU A 125 17.91 -9.99 -17.27
N GLN A 126 17.47 -11.05 -16.60
CA GLN A 126 17.98 -12.39 -16.86
C GLN A 126 17.73 -12.81 -18.31
N HIS A 127 16.53 -12.62 -18.85
CA HIS A 127 16.26 -12.97 -20.24
C HIS A 127 17.10 -12.16 -21.24
N CYS A 128 17.23 -10.85 -21.02
CA CYS A 128 18.11 -9.99 -21.84
C CYS A 128 19.55 -10.49 -21.80
N PHE A 129 20.08 -10.81 -20.62
CA PHE A 129 21.43 -11.35 -20.47
C PHE A 129 21.62 -12.68 -21.22
N HIS A 130 20.63 -13.58 -21.18
CA HIS A 130 20.69 -14.84 -21.92
C HIS A 130 20.66 -14.61 -23.44
N LEU A 131 19.87 -13.64 -23.90
CA LEU A 131 19.78 -13.28 -25.31
C LEU A 131 21.10 -12.69 -25.83
N GLU A 132 21.69 -11.76 -25.08
CA GLU A 132 23.01 -11.17 -25.39
C GLU A 132 24.10 -12.24 -25.44
N GLN A 133 24.10 -13.16 -24.48
CA GLN A 133 25.06 -14.26 -24.48
C GLN A 133 24.87 -15.18 -25.68
N TYR A 134 23.63 -15.47 -26.06
CA TYR A 134 23.31 -16.29 -27.24
C TYR A 134 23.76 -15.58 -28.54
N GLU A 135 23.46 -14.30 -28.67
CA GLU A 135 23.88 -13.49 -29.83
C GLU A 135 25.40 -13.48 -29.97
N LYS A 136 26.12 -13.25 -28.87
CA LYS A 136 27.58 -13.31 -28.85
C LYS A 136 28.11 -14.67 -29.29
N LYS A 137 27.60 -15.77 -28.71
CA LYS A 137 27.98 -17.14 -29.08
C LYS A 137 27.73 -17.42 -30.56
N LYS A 138 26.61 -16.95 -31.09
CA LYS A 138 26.25 -17.13 -32.51
C LYS A 138 27.20 -16.33 -33.42
N LYS A 139 27.55 -15.10 -33.03
CA LYS A 139 28.53 -14.28 -33.76
C LYS A 139 29.91 -14.91 -33.76
N ASP A 140 30.38 -15.39 -32.61
CA ASP A 140 31.67 -16.07 -32.49
C ASP A 140 31.72 -17.36 -33.34
N ALA A 141 30.64 -18.16 -33.34
CA ALA A 141 30.51 -19.36 -34.17
C ALA A 141 30.48 -19.04 -35.67
N PHE A 142 29.78 -17.97 -36.06
CA PHE A 142 29.76 -17.48 -37.43
C PHE A 142 31.15 -17.04 -37.89
N GLU A 143 31.85 -16.22 -37.10
CA GLU A 143 33.18 -15.74 -37.45
C GLU A 143 34.18 -16.89 -37.55
N THR A 144 34.10 -17.86 -36.63
CA THR A 144 34.91 -19.09 -36.68
C THR A 144 34.66 -19.88 -37.97
N THR A 145 33.39 -20.05 -38.35
CA THR A 145 33.01 -20.78 -39.57
C THR A 145 33.49 -20.03 -40.83
N LYS A 146 33.34 -18.71 -40.83
CA LYS A 146 33.81 -17.83 -41.92
C LYS A 146 35.32 -17.90 -42.08
N CYS A 147 36.09 -17.80 -40.99
CA CYS A 147 37.55 -17.96 -41.02
C CYS A 147 37.97 -19.34 -41.55
N ALA A 148 37.34 -20.42 -41.07
CA ALA A 148 37.62 -21.77 -41.54
C ALA A 148 37.30 -21.96 -43.04
N LEU A 149 36.20 -21.36 -43.53
CA LEU A 149 35.83 -21.39 -44.94
C LEU A 149 36.84 -20.61 -45.80
N GLN A 150 37.27 -19.45 -45.33
CA GLN A 150 38.28 -18.63 -46.02
C GLN A 150 39.64 -19.35 -46.08
N GLU A 151 40.08 -19.97 -44.99
CA GLU A 151 41.31 -20.77 -44.97
C GLU A 151 41.22 -21.97 -45.93
N ASN A 152 40.09 -22.69 -45.92
CA ASN A 152 39.87 -23.80 -46.83
C ASN A 152 39.88 -23.34 -48.30
N HIS A 153 39.23 -22.21 -48.60
CA HIS A 153 39.22 -21.63 -49.92
C HIS A 153 40.62 -21.23 -50.38
N GLN A 154 41.38 -20.51 -49.56
CA GLN A 154 42.78 -20.13 -49.85
C GLN A 154 43.65 -21.35 -50.11
N LYS A 155 43.53 -22.39 -49.28
CA LYS A 155 44.25 -23.65 -49.48
C LYS A 155 43.87 -24.32 -50.81
N LYS A 156 42.58 -24.40 -51.13
CA LYS A 156 42.07 -25.00 -52.37
C LYS A 156 42.53 -24.23 -53.61
N VAL A 157 42.58 -22.91 -53.54
CA VAL A 157 43.12 -22.05 -54.61
C VAL A 157 44.61 -22.30 -54.79
N ALA A 158 45.39 -22.32 -53.69
CA ALA A 158 46.82 -22.61 -53.74
C ALA A 158 47.12 -24.00 -54.31
N ASP A 159 46.38 -25.02 -53.89
CA ASP A 159 46.51 -26.40 -54.42
C ASP A 159 46.17 -26.46 -55.92
N TYR A 160 45.12 -25.75 -56.35
CA TYR A 160 44.73 -25.65 -57.75
C TYR A 160 45.79 -24.92 -58.60
N GLU A 161 46.31 -23.80 -58.12
CA GLU A 161 47.37 -23.04 -58.79
C GLU A 161 48.66 -23.85 -58.90
N ALA A 162 49.05 -24.55 -57.83
CA ALA A 162 50.23 -25.43 -57.83
C ALA A 162 50.09 -26.57 -58.84
N SER A 163 48.93 -27.24 -58.88
CA SER A 163 48.63 -28.29 -59.85
C SER A 163 48.66 -27.77 -61.29
N LYS A 164 48.04 -26.62 -61.53
CA LYS A 164 48.04 -25.95 -62.86
C LYS A 164 49.46 -25.56 -63.28
N LYS A 165 50.27 -25.05 -62.36
CA LYS A 165 51.67 -24.70 -62.62
C LYS A 165 52.51 -25.93 -62.99
N LEU A 166 52.38 -27.03 -62.24
CA LEU A 166 53.09 -28.28 -62.51
C LEU A 166 52.72 -28.83 -63.90
N LEU A 167 51.42 -28.85 -64.24
CA LEU A 167 50.94 -29.25 -65.56
C LEU A 167 51.53 -28.38 -66.68
N MET A 168 51.61 -27.05 -66.46
CA MET A 168 52.23 -26.12 -67.41
C MET A 168 53.73 -26.37 -67.57
N GLU A 169 54.45 -26.63 -66.47
CA GLU A 169 55.89 -26.94 -66.49
C GLU A 169 56.19 -28.25 -67.22
N GLU A 170 55.40 -29.31 -66.98
CA GLU A 170 55.51 -30.58 -67.70
C GLU A 170 55.26 -30.39 -69.19
N ARG A 171 54.19 -29.67 -69.55
CA ARG A 171 53.87 -29.35 -70.94
C ARG A 171 54.99 -28.55 -71.60
N GLN A 172 55.54 -27.56 -70.90
CA GLN A 172 56.69 -26.78 -71.40
C GLN A 172 57.92 -27.66 -71.60
N LYS A 173 58.21 -28.59 -70.68
CA LYS A 173 59.34 -29.51 -70.80
C LYS A 173 59.18 -30.45 -72.00
N VAL A 174 57.99 -31.02 -72.21
CA VAL A 174 57.69 -31.85 -73.39
C VAL A 174 57.91 -31.06 -74.68
N PHE A 175 57.44 -29.80 -74.74
CA PHE A 175 57.69 -28.94 -75.90
C PHE A 175 59.18 -28.60 -76.09
N GLN A 176 59.93 -28.34 -75.01
CA GLN A 176 61.36 -28.10 -75.10
C GLN A 176 62.14 -29.32 -75.57
N ASP A 177 61.79 -30.52 -75.09
CA ASP A 177 62.45 -31.76 -75.49
C ASP A 177 62.14 -32.10 -76.97
N ALA A 178 60.89 -31.91 -77.40
CA ALA A 178 60.52 -32.00 -78.82
C ALA A 178 61.31 -31.00 -79.68
N PHE A 179 61.40 -29.75 -79.24
CA PHE A 179 62.16 -28.71 -79.95
C PHE A 179 63.66 -29.01 -80.05
N LYS A 180 64.27 -29.57 -78.99
CA LYS A 180 65.68 -30.01 -79.03
C LYS A 180 65.88 -31.14 -80.03
N LEU A 181 64.96 -32.09 -80.07
CA LEU A 181 65.00 -33.20 -81.02
C LEU A 181 64.87 -32.68 -82.46
N ASP A 182 63.98 -31.71 -82.71
CA ASP A 182 63.85 -31.05 -84.00
C ASP A 182 65.14 -30.31 -84.40
N LEU A 183 65.79 -29.62 -83.45
CA LEU A 183 67.08 -28.97 -83.67
C LEU A 183 68.21 -29.97 -83.99
N GLU A 184 68.23 -31.13 -83.34
CA GLU A 184 69.21 -32.19 -83.64
C GLU A 184 68.96 -32.82 -85.02
N LEU A 185 67.70 -33.07 -85.38
CA LEU A 185 67.30 -33.52 -86.72
C LEU A 185 67.70 -32.49 -87.79
N TYR A 186 67.51 -31.20 -87.52
CA TYR A 186 67.92 -30.14 -88.43
C TYR A 186 69.44 -30.10 -88.61
N LYS A 187 70.22 -30.22 -87.53
CA LYS A 187 71.69 -30.26 -87.58
C LYS A 187 72.23 -31.46 -88.35
N THR A 188 71.56 -32.60 -88.30
CA THR A 188 72.01 -33.85 -88.93
C THR A 188 71.53 -34.01 -90.37
N SER A 189 70.36 -33.48 -90.73
CA SER A 189 69.74 -33.66 -92.06
C SER A 189 69.65 -32.40 -92.92
N GLY A 190 69.83 -31.20 -92.34
CA GLY A 190 69.75 -29.92 -93.05
C GLY A 190 68.34 -29.42 -93.38
N THR A 191 67.29 -30.16 -93.03
CA THR A 191 65.88 -29.81 -93.29
C THR A 191 65.06 -29.87 -92.01
N MET A 192 64.24 -28.84 -91.76
CA MET A 192 63.34 -28.82 -90.59
C MET A 192 62.13 -29.76 -90.84
N PRO A 193 61.64 -30.49 -89.82
CA PRO A 193 60.40 -31.25 -89.91
C PRO A 193 59.20 -30.33 -90.17
N ASP A 194 58.39 -30.64 -91.19
CA ASP A 194 57.18 -29.90 -91.54
C ASP A 194 56.05 -30.28 -90.57
N HIS A 195 55.93 -29.52 -89.48
CA HIS A 195 54.85 -29.70 -88.52
C HIS A 195 53.60 -29.06 -89.11
N LYS A 196 52.63 -29.88 -89.53
CA LYS A 196 51.27 -29.41 -89.77
C LYS A 196 50.78 -28.74 -88.48
N GLN A 197 50.45 -27.46 -88.54
CA GLN A 197 49.80 -26.73 -87.44
C GLN A 197 48.53 -27.47 -87.04
N ILE A 198 48.64 -28.37 -86.05
CA ILE A 198 47.48 -28.85 -85.32
C ILE A 198 47.25 -27.74 -84.31
N SER A 199 46.31 -26.85 -84.63
CA SER A 199 45.83 -25.79 -83.74
C SER A 199 45.65 -26.34 -82.32
N PRO A 200 46.52 -25.99 -81.35
CA PRO A 200 46.11 -26.13 -79.98
C PRO A 200 45.18 -24.94 -79.72
N ASN A 201 44.05 -25.15 -79.07
CA ASN A 201 43.31 -24.09 -78.38
C ASN A 201 44.18 -23.50 -77.24
N GLY A 202 45.34 -22.95 -77.58
CA GLY A 202 46.16 -22.11 -76.73
C GLY A 202 45.79 -20.70 -77.10
N ALA A 203 44.99 -20.06 -76.25
CA ALA A 203 44.59 -18.67 -76.40
C ALA A 203 45.81 -17.81 -76.77
N LEU A 204 45.73 -17.12 -77.90
CA LEU A 204 46.53 -15.92 -78.11
C LEU A 204 46.20 -14.94 -76.98
N LEU A 205 47.15 -14.09 -76.56
CA LEU A 205 46.86 -13.05 -75.55
C LEU A 205 45.72 -12.11 -75.98
N GLU A 206 45.43 -12.04 -77.27
CA GLU A 206 44.32 -11.31 -77.87
C GLU A 206 42.95 -11.96 -77.61
N GLU A 207 42.91 -13.21 -77.14
CA GLU A 207 41.72 -14.06 -76.97
C GLU A 207 41.43 -14.42 -75.50
N ILE A 208 42.08 -13.75 -74.54
CA ILE A 208 41.68 -13.79 -73.13
C ILE A 208 40.42 -12.93 -73.00
N GLN A 209 39.24 -13.55 -73.15
CA GLN A 209 38.01 -12.96 -72.64
C GLN A 209 38.04 -13.06 -71.11
N LEU A 210 38.22 -11.92 -70.45
CA LEU A 210 37.86 -11.78 -69.04
C LEU A 210 36.34 -11.98 -68.97
N ASP A 211 35.90 -13.11 -68.41
CA ASP A 211 34.52 -13.25 -67.94
C ASP A 211 34.34 -12.29 -66.75
N VAL A 212 34.12 -11.02 -67.06
CA VAL A 212 33.64 -10.04 -66.11
C VAL A 212 32.15 -10.34 -65.95
N ASP A 213 31.79 -11.05 -64.89
CA ASP A 213 30.40 -11.22 -64.52
C ASP A 213 29.86 -9.82 -64.16
N GLN A 214 29.08 -9.22 -65.06
CA GLN A 214 28.52 -7.87 -64.87
C GLN A 214 27.69 -7.76 -63.59
N ASN A 215 27.15 -8.88 -63.09
CA ASN A 215 26.41 -8.95 -61.83
C ASN A 215 27.31 -8.86 -60.59
N GLU A 216 28.57 -9.29 -60.68
CA GLU A 216 29.54 -9.19 -59.58
C GLU A 216 30.06 -7.76 -59.44
N LEU A 217 30.27 -7.08 -60.58
CA LEU A 217 30.66 -5.67 -60.60
C LEU A 217 29.54 -4.76 -60.07
N SER A 218 28.28 -5.06 -60.37
CA SER A 218 27.13 -4.28 -59.86
C SER A 218 26.89 -4.52 -58.37
N LYS A 219 27.06 -5.75 -57.86
CA LYS A 219 27.05 -6.02 -56.40
C LYS A 219 28.15 -5.26 -55.64
N PHE A 220 29.35 -5.15 -56.21
CA PHE A 220 30.44 -4.38 -55.60
C PHE A 220 30.11 -2.89 -55.44
N PHE A 221 29.34 -2.32 -56.38
CA PHE A 221 28.86 -0.93 -56.28
C PHE A 221 27.64 -0.77 -55.37
N ASP A 222 26.82 -1.80 -55.17
CA ASP A 222 25.69 -1.75 -54.23
C ASP A 222 26.16 -1.89 -52.76
N ASP A 223 27.16 -2.73 -52.48
CA ASP A 223 27.75 -2.88 -51.14
C ASP A 223 28.45 -1.60 -50.63
N THR A 224 28.85 -0.70 -51.55
CA THR A 224 29.44 0.61 -51.19
C THR A 224 28.40 1.70 -50.94
N ASN A 225 27.14 1.48 -51.33
CA ASN A 225 26.04 2.44 -51.15
C ASN A 225 25.13 2.12 -49.94
N GLU A 226 25.25 0.95 -49.31
CA GLU A 226 24.50 0.59 -48.09
C GLU A 226 25.18 1.01 -46.76
N SER A 227 26.29 1.77 -46.81
CA SER A 227 26.98 2.29 -45.61
C SER A 227 26.85 3.81 -45.41
N THR A 228 25.68 4.39 -45.68
CA THR A 228 25.34 5.76 -45.22
C THR A 228 23.99 5.81 -44.50
#